data_AF-A0A3D2RAA3-F1
#
_entry.id   AF-A0A3D2RAA3-F1
#
_cell.length_a   1.000
_cell.length_b   1.000
_cell.length_c   1.000
_cell.angle_alpha   90.00
_cell.angle_beta   90.00
_cell.angle_gamma   90.00
#
_symmetry.space_group_name_H-M   'P 1'
#
loop_
_entity.id
_entity.type
_entity.pdbx_description
1 polymer ?
#
loop_
_entity_poly.entity_id
_entity_poly.type
_entity_poly.pdbx_seq_one_letter_code
_entity_poly.pdbx_strand_id
1 'polypeptide(L)'
;MGDVAMLFPVLRAVLSQNEIEITLLTRPQFAPIFSSIPRLKVQAVDLKNNYKGPLGLWRLAREIKALNPDCFLDLHDVLRTKILRRYLRFLGVSSSTFDKGRAEKKQRVAHFDSSLPWLKSTHQRYAEGLEALGLKVRLDLGEKAIDLDKSVLQKRSP
;
A
#
# COMPACT_ATOMS: atom_id res chain seq x y z
N MET A 1 -5.37 -9.85 3.08
CA MET A 1 -4.39 -10.45 2.15
C MET A 1 -4.46 -9.77 0.78
N GLY A 2 -5.65 -9.53 0.22
CA GLY A 2 -5.83 -8.84 -1.07
C GLY A 2 -5.08 -7.50 -1.19
N ASP A 3 -5.17 -6.62 -0.19
CA ASP A 3 -4.48 -5.31 -0.19
C ASP A 3 -2.97 -5.37 -0.43
N VAL A 4 -2.31 -6.47 -0.05
CA VAL A 4 -0.86 -6.66 -0.20
C VAL A 4 -0.53 -7.06 -1.64
N ALA A 5 -1.31 -7.96 -2.24
CA ALA A 5 -1.12 -8.34 -3.64
C ALA A 5 -1.38 -7.17 -4.60
N MET A 6 -2.36 -6.32 -4.28
CA MET A 6 -2.68 -5.11 -5.04
C MET A 6 -1.57 -4.05 -4.98
N LEU A 7 -0.60 -4.17 -4.07
CA LEU A 7 0.53 -3.26 -4.00
C LEU A 7 1.64 -3.62 -5.00
N PHE A 8 1.73 -4.89 -5.40
CA PHE A 8 2.77 -5.39 -6.31
C PHE A 8 2.88 -4.60 -7.62
N PRO A 9 1.82 -4.42 -8.43
CA PRO A 9 1.93 -3.69 -9.69
C PRO A 9 2.27 -2.20 -9.48
N VAL A 10 1.85 -1.62 -8.35
CA VAL A 10 2.15 -0.22 -8.00
C VAL A 10 3.63 -0.04 -7.67
N LEU A 11 4.20 -0.94 -6.85
CA LEU A 11 5.63 -0.91 -6.51
C LEU A 11 6.51 -1.14 -7.74
N ARG A 12 6.10 -2.07 -8.63
CA ARG A 12 6.81 -2.29 -9.89
C ARG A 12 6.81 -1.03 -10.76
N ALA A 13 5.67 -0.35 -10.87
CA ALA A 13 5.53 0.86 -11.68
C ALA A 13 6.34 2.03 -11.12
N VAL A 14 6.28 2.29 -9.82
CA VAL A 14 7.04 3.41 -9.22
C VAL A 14 8.55 3.16 -9.30
N LEU A 15 9.01 1.92 -9.07
CA LEU A 15 10.42 1.58 -9.15
C LEU A 15 10.95 1.51 -10.58
N SER A 16 10.11 1.36 -11.61
CA SER A 16 10.58 1.45 -13.00
C SER A 16 10.61 2.89 -13.52
N GLN A 17 9.86 3.80 -12.90
CA GLN A 17 9.70 5.19 -13.37
C GLN A 17 10.52 6.21 -12.58
N ASN A 18 11.13 5.79 -11.47
CA ASN A 18 11.90 6.65 -10.59
C ASN A 18 13.19 5.93 -10.15
N GLU A 19 14.28 6.69 -10.05
CA GLU A 19 15.57 6.21 -9.56
C GLU A 19 15.62 6.28 -8.03
N ILE A 20 14.85 5.40 -7.38
CA ILE A 20 14.75 5.31 -5.92
C ILE A 20 14.93 3.87 -5.43
N GLU A 21 15.25 3.73 -4.14
CA GLU A 21 15.15 2.46 -3.44
C GLU A 21 13.94 2.47 -2.52
N ILE A 22 13.25 1.33 -2.41
CA ILE A 22 12.15 1.17 -1.46
C ILE A 22 12.49 0.03 -0.50
N THR A 23 12.36 0.28 0.80
CA THR A 23 12.34 -0.79 1.80
C THR A 23 10.89 -1.08 2.19
N LEU A 24 10.37 -2.24 1.78
CA LEU A 24 9.01 -2.68 2.11
C LEU A 24 9.03 -3.51 3.40
N LEU A 25 8.33 -3.00 4.40
CA LEU A 25 8.02 -3.73 5.63
C LEU A 25 6.74 -4.53 5.44
N THR A 26 6.83 -5.86 5.43
CA THR A 26 5.67 -6.74 5.27
C THR A 26 5.76 -7.96 6.17
N ARG A 27 4.65 -8.68 6.35
CA ARG A 27 4.69 -9.92 7.15
C ARG A 27 5.52 -10.99 6.42
N PRO A 28 6.23 -11.88 7.13
CA PRO A 28 7.07 -12.91 6.52
C PRO A 28 6.36 -13.72 5.42
N GLN A 29 5.10 -14.09 5.67
CA GLN A 29 4.25 -14.83 4.72
C GLN A 29 3.99 -14.13 3.38
N PHE A 30 4.16 -12.81 3.28
CA PHE A 30 3.95 -12.05 2.04
C PHE A 30 5.25 -11.60 1.39
N ALA A 31 6.39 -11.71 2.09
CA ALA A 31 7.68 -11.31 1.55
C ALA A 31 8.01 -11.99 0.19
N PRO A 32 7.70 -13.29 -0.02
CA PRO A 32 7.97 -13.95 -1.30
C PRO A 32 7.25 -13.33 -2.52
N ILE A 33 6.13 -12.61 -2.31
CA ILE A 33 5.39 -11.97 -3.41
C ILE A 33 6.23 -10.88 -4.09
N PHE A 34 7.12 -10.24 -3.32
CA PHE A 34 7.84 -9.04 -3.73
C PHE A 34 9.30 -9.30 -4.11
N SER A 35 9.77 -10.54 -3.98
CA SER A 35 11.18 -10.91 -4.18
C SER A 35 11.68 -10.70 -5.61
N SER A 36 10.77 -10.67 -6.59
CA SER A 36 11.10 -10.49 -8.01
C SER A 36 11.22 -9.02 -8.43
N ILE A 37 10.94 -8.06 -7.54
CA ILE A 37 10.98 -6.63 -7.89
C ILE A 37 12.41 -6.10 -7.69
N PRO A 38 13.07 -5.62 -8.75
CA PRO A 38 14.41 -5.03 -8.63
C PRO A 38 14.36 -3.74 -7.80
N ARG A 39 15.42 -3.46 -7.04
CA ARG A 39 15.54 -2.29 -6.12
C ARG A 39 14.55 -2.24 -4.97
N LEU A 40 13.75 -3.29 -4.77
CA LEU A 40 12.88 -3.44 -3.62
C LEU A 40 13.57 -4.29 -2.55
N LYS A 41 13.93 -3.67 -1.43
CA LYS A 41 14.39 -4.38 -0.23
C LYS A 41 13.18 -4.80 0.57
N VAL A 42 13.01 -6.10 0.80
CA VAL A 42 11.87 -6.62 1.57
C VAL A 42 12.35 -6.99 2.97
N GLN A 43 11.82 -6.31 3.99
CA GLN A 43 12.11 -6.61 5.38
C GLN A 43 10.89 -7.23 6.04
N ALA A 44 11.05 -8.48 6.46
CA ALA A 44 9.99 -9.24 7.11
C ALA A 44 9.79 -8.76 8.56
N VAL A 45 8.60 -8.26 8.87
CA VAL A 45 8.24 -7.72 10.19
C VAL A 45 7.04 -8.49 10.75
N ASP A 46 7.28 -9.24 11.82
CA ASP A 46 6.21 -9.87 12.59
C ASP A 46 5.78 -8.97 13.75
N LEU A 47 4.75 -8.15 13.49
CA LEU A 47 4.17 -7.27 14.51
C LEU A 47 3.42 -8.01 15.64
N LYS A 48 3.11 -9.30 15.49
CA LYS A 48 2.42 -10.08 16.52
C LYS A 48 3.41 -10.71 17.49
N ASN A 49 4.51 -11.25 16.96
CA ASN A 49 5.49 -11.98 17.75
C ASN A 49 6.67 -11.10 18.13
N ASN A 50 7.34 -10.49 17.14
CA ASN A 50 8.63 -9.83 17.36
C ASN A 50 8.50 -8.40 17.88
N TYR A 51 7.41 -7.69 17.53
CA TYR A 51 7.19 -6.29 17.88
C TYR A 51 5.84 -6.06 18.58
N LYS A 52 5.52 -6.94 19.54
CA LYS A 52 4.27 -6.86 20.30
C LYS A 52 4.24 -5.64 21.23
N GLY A 53 3.11 -4.94 21.22
CA GLY A 53 2.86 -3.81 22.12
C GLY A 53 3.63 -2.52 21.77
N PRO A 54 3.49 -1.46 22.58
CA PRO A 54 4.10 -0.16 22.31
C PRO A 54 5.63 -0.20 22.35
N LEU A 55 6.24 -0.93 23.29
CA LEU A 55 7.69 -1.10 23.37
C LEU A 55 8.26 -1.84 22.15
N GLY A 56 7.55 -2.86 21.66
CA GLY A 56 7.92 -3.55 20.41
C GLY A 56 7.89 -2.59 19.22
N LEU A 57 6.83 -1.78 19.09
CA LEU A 57 6.73 -0.76 18.04
C LEU A 57 7.82 0.32 18.17
N TRP A 58 8.23 0.67 19.39
CA TRP A 58 9.34 1.59 19.62
C TRP A 58 10.67 1.00 19.12
N ARG A 59 10.93 -0.29 19.39
CA ARG A 59 12.11 -0.98 18.86
C ARG A 59 12.10 -0.98 17.33
N LEU A 60 10.96 -1.30 16.72
CA LEU A 60 10.78 -1.23 15.27
C LEU A 60 11.04 0.18 14.73
N ALA A 61 10.54 1.22 15.40
CA ALA A 61 10.77 2.60 14.98
C ALA A 61 12.26 2.97 14.96
N ARG A 62 13.03 2.50 15.96
CA ARG A 62 14.48 2.70 16.01
C ARG A 62 15.21 1.94 14.91
N GLU A 63 14.82 0.70 14.64
CA GLU A 63 15.36 -0.10 13.54
C GLU A 63 15.10 0.58 12.19
N ILE A 64 13.88 1.09 11.96
CA ILE A 64 13.55 1.86 10.75
C ILE A 64 14.37 3.15 10.67
N LYS A 65 14.52 3.90 11.77
CA LYS A 65 15.36 5.10 11.79
C LYS A 65 16.81 4.79 11.41
N ALA A 66 17.34 3.65 11.86
CA ALA A 66 18.71 3.24 11.56
C ALA A 66 18.96 2.98 10.07
N LEU A 67 17.90 2.73 9.28
CA LEU A 67 17.98 2.66 7.82
C LEU A 67 18.18 4.04 7.16
N ASN A 68 18.09 5.12 7.93
CA ASN A 68 18.16 6.51 7.48
C ASN A 68 17.25 6.84 6.28
N PRO A 69 15.94 6.53 6.36
CA PRO A 69 15.03 6.76 5.25
C PRO A 69 14.74 8.25 5.07
N ASP A 70 14.70 8.72 3.82
CA ASP A 70 14.28 10.08 3.49
C ASP A 70 12.82 10.34 3.89
N CYS A 71 11.96 9.33 3.66
CA CYS A 71 10.54 9.38 3.99
C CYS A 71 9.99 8.00 4.35
N PHE A 72 9.06 7.98 5.30
CA PHE A 72 8.26 6.81 5.65
C PHE A 72 6.82 6.95 5.13
N LEU A 73 6.38 6.00 4.29
CA LEU A 73 5.01 5.95 3.78
C LEU A 73 4.22 4.81 4.43
N ASP A 74 3.14 5.14 5.15
CA ASP A 74 2.23 4.14 5.69
C ASP A 74 1.04 3.88 4.75
N LEU A 75 1.06 2.71 4.11
CA LEU A 75 0.00 2.24 3.21
C LEU A 75 -1.16 1.53 3.93
N HIS A 76 -1.00 1.18 5.21
CA HIS A 76 -1.99 0.38 5.94
C HIS A 76 -2.96 1.21 6.79
N ASP A 77 -2.58 2.41 7.22
CA ASP A 77 -3.36 3.34 8.04
C ASP A 77 -4.26 2.64 9.09
N VAL A 78 -3.67 1.82 9.96
CA VAL A 78 -4.36 1.19 11.10
C VAL A 78 -3.79 1.71 12.41
N LEU A 79 -4.52 1.57 13.53
CA LEU A 79 -4.15 2.15 14.82
C LEU A 79 -2.67 1.91 15.21
N ARG A 80 -2.18 0.67 15.03
CA ARG A 80 -0.81 0.30 15.34
C ARG A 80 0.22 1.01 14.45
N THR A 81 -0.08 1.18 13.17
CA THR A 81 0.82 1.91 12.27
C THR A 81 0.75 3.41 12.56
N LYS A 82 -0.38 3.95 13.05
CA LYS A 82 -0.44 5.33 13.57
C LYS A 82 0.50 5.58 14.76
N ILE A 83 0.61 4.60 15.67
CA ILE A 83 1.55 4.66 16.80
C ILE A 83 2.99 4.65 16.29
N LEU A 84 3.32 3.71 15.38
CA LEU A 84 4.64 3.64 14.76
C LEU A 84 5.04 4.96 14.08
N ARG A 85 4.12 5.58 13.32
CA ARG A 85 4.34 6.91 12.70
C ARG A 85 4.66 7.99 13.74
N ARG A 86 4.00 7.96 14.90
CA ARG A 86 4.26 8.92 15.98
C ARG A 86 5.68 8.76 16.52
N TYR A 87 6.12 7.52 16.72
CA TYR A 87 7.51 7.23 17.12
C TYR A 87 8.51 7.67 16.05
N LEU A 88 8.25 7.39 14.78
CA LEU A 88 9.12 7.82 13.68
C LEU A 88 9.22 9.36 13.58
N ARG A 89 8.11 10.08 13.72
CA ARG A 89 8.13 11.55 13.81
C ARG A 89 8.93 12.06 14.99
N PHE A 90 8.73 11.47 16.17
CA PHE A 90 9.49 11.82 17.36
C PHE A 90 11.00 11.58 17.16
N LEU A 91 11.35 10.56 16.38
CA LEU A 91 12.72 10.25 16.00
C LEU A 91 13.28 11.13 14.86
N GLY A 92 12.49 12.08 14.33
CA GLY A 92 12.92 12.99 13.26
C GLY A 92 12.77 12.44 11.84
N VAL A 93 12.08 11.31 11.66
CA VAL A 93 11.81 10.74 10.33
C VAL A 93 10.57 11.39 9.72
N SER A 94 10.72 11.94 8.52
CA SER A 94 9.59 12.48 7.77
C SER A 94 8.60 11.34 7.45
N SER A 95 7.30 11.56 7.67
CA SER A 95 6.30 10.51 7.43
C SER A 95 5.08 11.07 6.72
N SER A 96 4.68 10.41 5.65
CA SER A 96 3.45 10.66 4.91
C SER A 96 2.47 9.51 5.09
N THR A 97 1.20 9.81 4.90
CA THR A 97 0.11 8.83 5.00
C THR A 97 -0.82 8.97 3.82
N PHE A 98 -1.38 7.85 3.41
CA PHE A 98 -2.44 7.81 2.42
C PHE A 98 -3.82 7.74 3.10
N ASP A 99 -4.80 8.53 2.63
CA ASP A 99 -6.20 8.40 3.06
C ASP A 99 -6.89 7.26 2.30
N LYS A 100 -7.13 6.15 3.00
CA LYS A 100 -7.80 4.96 2.47
C LYS A 100 -9.23 5.18 1.95
N GLY A 101 -9.82 6.35 2.13
CA GLY A 101 -11.19 6.63 1.73
C GLY A 101 -12.20 5.89 2.60
N ARG A 102 -11.90 5.70 3.88
CA ARG A 102 -12.82 5.01 4.82
C ARG A 102 -14.14 5.76 4.96
N ALA A 103 -14.10 7.09 4.92
CA ALA A 103 -15.29 7.94 4.95
C ALA A 103 -16.14 7.76 3.67
N GLU A 104 -15.52 7.84 2.48
CA GLU A 104 -16.22 7.63 1.20
C GLU A 104 -16.90 6.26 1.11
N LYS A 105 -16.18 5.19 1.51
CA LYS A 105 -16.76 3.84 1.51
C LYS A 105 -17.93 3.74 2.47
N LYS A 106 -17.82 4.34 3.66
CA LYS A 106 -18.90 4.33 4.65
C LYS A 106 -20.13 5.10 4.15
N GLN A 107 -19.93 6.25 3.51
CA GLN A 107 -21.00 7.03 2.91
C GLN A 107 -21.67 6.27 1.76
N ARG A 108 -20.91 5.61 0.88
CA ARG A 108 -21.47 4.83 -0.23
C ARG A 108 -22.27 3.62 0.24
N VAL A 109 -21.83 2.93 1.29
CA VAL A 109 -22.59 1.81 1.85
C VAL A 109 -23.85 2.29 2.57
N ALA A 110 -23.78 3.43 3.27
CA ALA A 110 -24.93 4.02 3.94
C ALA A 110 -25.98 4.61 2.96
N HIS A 111 -25.51 5.15 1.83
CA HIS A 111 -26.33 5.78 0.79
C HIS A 111 -25.88 5.28 -0.58
N PHE A 112 -26.29 4.06 -0.93
CA PHE A 112 -25.95 3.49 -2.22
C PHE A 112 -26.79 4.11 -3.32
N ASP A 113 -26.12 4.70 -4.30
CA ASP A 113 -26.72 5.26 -5.51
C ASP A 113 -25.91 4.75 -6.72
N SER A 114 -26.59 4.05 -7.63
CA SER A 114 -25.99 3.46 -8.83
C SER A 114 -25.65 4.49 -9.90
N SER A 115 -26.16 5.72 -9.79
CA SER A 115 -25.84 6.82 -10.69
C SER A 115 -24.51 7.51 -10.36
N LEU A 116 -23.94 7.29 -9.17
CA LEU A 116 -22.66 7.86 -8.76
C LEU A 116 -21.48 7.12 -9.42
N PRO A 117 -20.40 7.84 -9.81
CA PRO A 117 -19.23 7.24 -10.44
C PRO A 117 -18.58 6.18 -9.54
N TRP A 118 -17.90 5.19 -10.12
CA TRP A 118 -17.20 4.15 -9.34
C TRP A 118 -16.15 4.77 -8.39
N LEU A 119 -16.01 4.21 -7.18
CA LEU A 119 -14.92 4.60 -6.29
C LEU A 119 -13.58 4.26 -6.95
N LYS A 120 -12.56 5.09 -6.67
CA LYS A 120 -11.18 4.80 -7.05
C LYS A 120 -10.79 3.37 -6.70
N SER A 121 -9.98 2.73 -7.52
CA SER A 121 -9.46 1.39 -7.19
C SER A 121 -8.41 1.47 -6.07
N THR A 122 -8.14 0.37 -5.38
CA THR A 122 -7.07 0.32 -4.36
C THR A 122 -5.69 0.60 -4.97
N HIS A 123 -5.46 0.21 -6.22
CA HIS A 123 -4.22 0.52 -6.96
C HIS A 123 -4.04 2.03 -7.14
N GLN A 124 -5.07 2.72 -7.66
CA GLN A 124 -5.06 4.17 -7.86
C GLN A 124 -4.79 4.90 -6.54
N ARG A 125 -5.44 4.45 -5.47
CA ARG A 125 -5.23 4.96 -4.13
C ARG A 125 -3.77 4.81 -3.67
N TYR A 126 -3.13 3.66 -3.87
CA TYR A 126 -1.70 3.52 -3.56
C TYR A 126 -0.80 4.41 -4.43
N ALA A 127 -1.14 4.57 -5.71
CA ALA A 127 -0.41 5.48 -6.62
C ALA A 127 -0.47 6.93 -6.13
N GLU A 128 -1.67 7.43 -5.78
CA GLU A 128 -1.85 8.80 -5.25
C GLU A 128 -1.01 9.05 -3.99
N GLY A 129 -0.87 8.06 -3.11
CA GLY A 129 -0.03 8.17 -1.92
C GLY A 129 1.46 8.32 -2.22
N LEU A 130 1.94 7.70 -3.31
CA LEU A 130 3.31 7.84 -3.80
C LEU A 130 3.49 9.13 -4.61
N GLU A 131 2.50 9.53 -5.40
CA GLU A 131 2.49 10.80 -6.13
C GLU A 131 2.51 12.00 -5.19
N ALA A 132 1.83 11.92 -4.04
CA ALA A 132 1.89 12.94 -2.99
C ALA A 132 3.31 13.10 -2.39
N LEU A 133 4.22 12.14 -2.61
CA LEU A 133 5.63 12.25 -2.28
C LEU A 133 6.49 12.81 -3.43
N GLY A 134 5.85 13.24 -4.53
CA GLY A 134 6.53 13.72 -5.74
C GLY A 134 7.01 12.61 -6.67
N LEU A 135 6.61 11.36 -6.46
CA LEU A 135 7.02 10.22 -7.28
C LEU A 135 6.10 10.04 -8.50
N LYS A 136 6.67 9.64 -9.64
CA LYS A 136 5.89 9.35 -10.84
C LYS A 136 5.29 7.94 -10.74
N VAL A 137 3.97 7.82 -10.82
CA VAL A 137 3.30 6.50 -10.78
C VAL A 137 2.26 6.37 -11.87
N ARG A 138 2.69 5.97 -13.07
CA ARG A 138 1.77 5.58 -14.15
C ARG A 138 1.44 4.10 -14.04
N LEU A 139 0.20 3.80 -13.68
CA LEU A 139 -0.29 2.44 -13.60
C LEU A 139 -0.74 1.96 -14.98
N ASP A 140 0.03 1.06 -15.59
CA ASP A 140 -0.38 0.35 -16.79
C ASP A 140 -1.21 -0.88 -16.38
N LEU A 141 -2.35 -0.64 -15.73
CA LEU A 141 -3.33 -1.67 -15.43
C LEU A 141 -4.04 -1.99 -16.74
N GLY A 142 -3.41 -2.85 -17.55
CA GLY A 142 -3.86 -3.14 -18.90
C GLY A 142 -5.38 -3.27 -18.99
N GLU A 143 -5.96 -2.52 -19.93
CA GLU A 143 -7.38 -2.52 -20.27
C GLU A 143 -7.94 -3.94 -20.57
N LYS A 144 -7.07 -4.93 -20.73
CA LYS A 144 -7.40 -6.34 -21.01
C LYS A 144 -8.10 -7.11 -19.87
N ALA A 145 -8.19 -6.57 -18.65
CA ALA A 145 -8.90 -7.26 -17.58
C ALA A 145 -10.44 -7.13 -17.68
N ILE A 146 -10.95 -6.18 -18.46
CA ILE A 146 -12.40 -5.89 -18.55
C ILE A 146 -13.07 -6.68 -19.68
N ASP A 147 -12.32 -7.17 -20.68
CA ASP A 147 -12.87 -7.95 -21.80
C ASP A 147 -13.18 -9.42 -21.47
N LEU A 148 -12.67 -9.94 -20.34
CA LEU A 148 -12.94 -11.32 -19.92
C LEU A 148 -14.38 -11.53 -19.41
N ASP A 149 -15.09 -10.47 -19.01
CA ASP A 149 -16.44 -10.60 -18.45
C ASP A 149 -17.54 -10.61 -19.54
N LYS A 150 -17.29 -9.95 -20.68
CA LYS A 150 -18.27 -9.93 -21.79
C LYS A 150 -18.34 -11.26 -22.54
N SER A 151 -17.22 -11.97 -22.69
CA SER A 151 -17.20 -13.28 -23.36
C SER A 151 -17.81 -14.42 -22.51
N VAL A 152 -17.83 -14.25 -21.18
CA VAL A 152 -18.37 -15.25 -20.25
C VAL A 152 -19.87 -15.05 -20.03
N LEU A 153 -20.35 -13.80 -20.06
CA LEU A 153 -21.78 -13.49 -19.94
C LEU A 153 -22.60 -13.82 -21.20
N GLN A 154 -21.99 -13.88 -22.38
CA GLN A 154 -22.68 -14.31 -23.61
C GLN A 154 -22.81 -15.83 -23.78
N LYS A 155 -22.20 -16.65 -22.91
CA LYS A 155 -22.26 -18.13 -23.00
C LYS A 155 -23.14 -18.79 -21.94
N ARG A 156 -23.95 -18.03 -21.20
CA ARG A 156 -24.88 -18.55 -20.18
C ARG A 156 -26.33 -18.12 -20.42
N SER A 157 -26.78 -18.21 -21.66
CA SER A 157 -28.21 -18.28 -21.99
C SER A 157 -28.46 -19.56 -22.77
N PRO A 158 -29.18 -20.51 -22.16
CA PRO A 158 -30.40 -21.04 -22.75
C PRO A 158 -31.64 -20.40 -22.11
#